data_AF-W1XTS1-F1
#
_entry.id   AF-W1XTS1-F1
#
_cell.length_a   1.000
_cell.length_b   1.000
_cell.length_c   1.000
_cell.angle_alpha   90.00
_cell.angle_beta   90.00
_cell.angle_gamma   90.00
#
_symmetry.space_group_name_H-M   'P 1'
#
loop_
_entity.id
_entity.type
_entity.pdbx_description
1 polymer ?
#
loop_
_entity_poly.entity_id
_entity_poly.type
_entity_poly.pdbx_seq_one_letter_code
_entity_poly.pdbx_strand_id
1 'polypeptide(L)' 'NVKGGRCEACSGDGIIKIEMHFLPDVYVACEVCHGTRYNSETLEVHYKEKNISQVLDMTVNDAVEFFQHIPKI' A
#
# COMPACT_ATOMS: atom_id res chain seq x y z
N ASN A 1 2.33 1.96 -8.58
CA ASN A 1 2.46 3.30 -7.96
C ASN A 1 3.45 4.15 -8.75
N VAL A 2 3.16 5.44 -8.94
CA VAL A 2 3.99 6.38 -9.71
C VAL A 2 5.11 6.96 -8.85
N LYS A 3 6.22 7.37 -9.48
CA LYS A 3 7.36 7.99 -8.80
C LYS A 3 6.91 9.26 -8.06
N GLY A 4 7.51 9.52 -6.89
CA GLY A 4 7.25 10.70 -6.08
C GLY A 4 6.19 10.55 -4.98
N GLY A 5 5.25 9.60 -5.11
CA GLY A 5 4.32 9.25 -4.01
C GLY A 5 4.48 7.82 -3.46
N ARG A 6 5.05 6.93 -4.27
CA ARG A 6 5.35 5.56 -3.85
C ARG A 6 6.55 5.52 -2.89
N CYS A 7 6.64 4.45 -2.11
CA CYS A 7 7.90 4.12 -1.45
C CYS A 7 8.95 3.76 -2.50
N GLU A 8 9.99 4.57 -2.66
CA GLU A 8 11.04 4.32 -3.66
C GLU A 8 11.92 3.10 -3.30
N ALA A 9 12.05 2.76 -2.01
CA ALA A 9 12.85 1.61 -1.57
C ALA A 9 12.31 0.26 -2.08
N CYS A 10 10.98 0.11 -2.16
CA CYS A 10 10.33 -1.08 -2.72
C CYS A 10 9.64 -0.81 -4.07
N SER A 11 9.89 0.35 -4.70
CA SER A 11 9.18 0.80 -5.90
C SER A 11 7.64 0.75 -5.82
N GLY A 12 7.09 0.81 -4.60
CA GLY A 12 5.66 0.73 -4.31
C GLY A 12 5.07 -0.68 -4.18
N ASP A 13 5.88 -1.72 -4.11
CA ASP A 13 5.40 -3.09 -3.90
C ASP A 13 5.02 -3.35 -2.44
N GLY A 14 5.68 -2.68 -1.49
CA GLY A 14 5.49 -2.89 -0.05
C GLY A 14 6.21 -4.14 0.49
N ILE A 15 6.68 -4.99 -0.41
CA ILE A 15 7.45 -6.20 -0.12
C ILE A 15 8.76 -6.17 -0.90
N ILE A 16 9.77 -6.84 -0.38
CA ILE A 16 11.07 -7.06 -1.02
C ILE A 16 11.25 -8.57 -1.19
N LYS A 17 11.61 -8.97 -2.42
CA LYS A 17 11.96 -10.36 -2.74
C LYS A 17 13.44 -10.57 -2.40
N ILE A 18 13.74 -11.54 -1.54
CA ILE A 18 15.11 -11.94 -1.25
C ILE A 18 15.37 -13.27 -1.95
N GLU A 19 16.32 -13.25 -2.89
CA GLU A 19 16.71 -14.44 -3.64
C GLU A 19 17.66 -15.29 -2.81
N MET A 20 17.31 -16.56 -2.65
CA MET A 20 18.03 -17.52 -1.84
C MET A 20 18.61 -18.59 -2.76
N HIS A 21 19.88 -18.95 -2.55
CA HIS A 21 20.57 -19.86 -3.48
C HIS A 21 20.04 -21.31 -3.45
N PHE A 22 19.43 -21.73 -2.34
CA PHE A 22 19.01 -23.12 -2.11
C PHE A 22 17.56 -23.27 -1.63
N LEU A 23 16.92 -22.16 -1.26
CA LEU A 23 15.55 -22.13 -0.76
C LEU A 23 14.68 -21.35 -1.74
N PRO A 24 13.36 -21.57 -1.73
CA PRO A 24 12.44 -20.70 -2.43
C PRO A 24 12.64 -19.26 -2.00
N ASP A 25 12.45 -18.34 -2.96
CA ASP A 25 12.51 -16.92 -2.70
C ASP A 25 11.49 -16.53 -1.62
N VAL A 26 11.93 -15.67 -0.71
CA VAL A 26 11.08 -15.17 0.37
C VAL A 26 10.71 -13.72 0.13
N TYR A 27 9.47 -13.39 0.50
CA TYR A 27 8.95 -12.04 0.45
C TYR A 27 8.86 -11.48 1.86
N VAL A 28 9.59 -10.40 2.11
CA VAL A 28 9.59 -9.71 3.40
C VAL A 28 8.96 -8.34 3.24
N ALA A 29 8.34 -7.82 4.31
CA ALA A 29 7.84 -6.46 4.30
C ALA A 29 9.00 -5.48 4.08
N CYS A 30 8.78 -4.44 3.29
CA CYS A 30 9.75 -3.38 3.08
C CYS A 30 10.02 -2.67 4.42
N GLU A 31 11.28 -2.60 4.83
CA GLU A 31 11.70 -1.99 6.10
C GLU A 31 11.44 -0.48 6.18
N VAL A 32 11.30 0.21 5.03
CA VAL A 32 11.13 1.66 4.97
C VAL A 32 9.66 2.07 5.10
N CYS A 33 8.77 1.39 4.38
CA CYS A 33 7.34 1.73 4.40
C CYS A 33 6.51 0.76 5.25
N HIS A 34 7.13 -0.28 5.81
CA HIS A 34 6.47 -1.32 6.60
C HIS A 34 5.24 -1.93 5.90
N GLY A 35 5.31 -2.11 4.58
CA GLY A 35 4.21 -2.67 3.78
C GLY A 35 3.16 -1.67 3.29
N THR A 36 3.23 -0.39 3.68
CA THR A 36 2.24 0.62 3.27
C THR A 36 2.35 1.07 1.81
N ARG A 37 3.47 0.78 1.14
CA ARG A 37 3.71 1.03 -0.31
C ARG A 37 3.90 2.50 -0.72
N TYR A 38 3.75 3.44 0.19
CA TYR A 38 3.83 4.89 -0.06
C TYR A 38 4.87 5.56 0.84
N ASN A 39 5.26 6.80 0.51
CA ASN A 39 6.07 7.64 1.40
C ASN A 39 5.20 8.32 2.47
N SER A 40 5.82 8.90 3.49
CA SER A 40 5.14 9.58 4.59
C SER A 40 4.25 10.72 4.08
N GLU A 41 4.74 11.51 3.13
CA GLU A 41 4.01 12.67 2.59
C GLU A 41 2.71 12.25 1.90
N THR A 42 2.70 11.12 1.19
CA THR A 42 1.48 10.60 0.56
C THR A 42 0.49 10.05 1.59
N LEU A 43 0.99 9.50 2.71
CA LEU A 43 0.14 8.96 3.78
C LEU A 43 -0.51 10.05 4.65
N GLU A 44 -0.08 11.31 4.53
CA GLU A 44 -0.71 12.46 5.20
C GLU A 44 -2.03 12.89 4.54
N VAL A 45 -2.30 12.46 3.30
CA VAL A 45 -3.56 12.76 2.61
C VAL A 45 -4.64 11.80 3.08
N HIS A 46 -5.71 12.36 3.64
CA HIS A 46 -6.83 11.61 4.19
C HIS A 46 -8.12 11.86 3.41
N TYR A 47 -8.89 10.80 3.21
CA TYR A 47 -10.26 10.84 2.74
C TYR A 47 -11.13 10.14 3.77
N LYS A 48 -12.12 10.83 4.32
CA LYS A 48 -12.97 10.31 5.42
C LYS A 48 -12.14 9.70 6.56
N GLU A 49 -11.16 10.46 7.06
CA GLU A 49 -10.25 10.05 8.14
C GLU A 49 -9.36 8.82 7.83
N LYS A 50 -9.29 8.38 6.57
CA LYS A 50 -8.40 7.27 6.16
C LYS A 50 -7.44 7.71 5.07
N ASN A 51 -6.17 7.35 5.21
CA ASN A 51 -5.19 7.50 4.12
C ASN A 51 -5.30 6.35 3.10
N ILE A 52 -4.60 6.49 1.98
CA ILE A 52 -4.70 5.51 0.88
C ILE A 52 -4.28 4.09 1.28
N SER A 53 -3.26 3.94 2.15
CA SER A 53 -2.85 2.62 2.62
C SER A 53 -3.95 1.96 3.45
N GLN A 54 -4.61 2.72 4.32
CA GLN A 54 -5.72 2.23 5.14
C GLN A 54 -6.95 1.88 4.29
N VAL A 55 -7.21 2.63 3.22
CA VAL A 55 -8.29 2.32 2.27
C VAL A 55 -8.01 1.03 1.51
N LEU A 56 -6.77 0.81 1.07
CA LEU A 56 -6.38 -0.41 0.36
C LEU A 56 -6.33 -1.66 1.25
N ASP A 57 -6.23 -1.48 2.56
CA ASP A 57 -6.25 -2.57 3.56
C ASP A 57 -7.68 -2.98 3.97
N MET A 58 -8.70 -2.25 3.50
CA MET A 58 -10.10 -2.57 3.81
C MET A 58 -10.56 -3.84 3.11
N THR A 59 -11.45 -4.59 3.76
CA THR A 59 -12.18 -5.66 3.07
C THR A 59 -13.12 -5.06 2.02
N VAL A 60 -13.49 -5.87 1.02
CA VAL A 60 -14.42 -5.42 -0.03
C VAL A 60 -15.76 -4.97 0.57
N ASN A 61 -16.26 -5.65 1.61
CA ASN A 61 -17.51 -5.28 2.27
C ASN A 61 -17.41 -3.89 2.92
N ASP A 62 -16.34 -3.63 3.66
CA ASP A 62 -16.13 -2.33 4.30
C ASP A 62 -15.93 -1.23 3.23
N ALA A 63 -15.22 -1.55 2.14
CA ALA A 63 -15.01 -0.62 1.04
C ALA A 63 -16.32 -0.23 0.34
N VAL A 64 -17.25 -1.18 0.14
CA VAL A 64 -18.57 -0.91 -0.43
C VAL A 64 -19.36 0.08 0.42
N GLU A 65 -19.38 -0.10 1.74
CA GLU A 65 -20.02 0.84 2.65
C GLU A 65 -19.31 2.20 2.68
N PHE A 66 -17.98 2.19 2.70
CA PHE A 66 -17.15 3.39 2.73
C PHE A 66 -17.34 4.26 1.47
N PHE A 67 -17.51 3.65 0.31
CA PHE A 67 -17.71 4.33 -0.97
C PHE A 67 -19.18 4.43 -1.42
N GLN A 68 -20.16 4.09 -0.58
CA GLN A 68 -21.58 4.06 -0.96
C GLN A 68 -22.14 5.36 -1.57
N HIS A 69 -21.57 6.52 -1.19
CA HIS A 69 -21.97 7.84 -1.67
C HIS A 69 -21.22 8.30 -2.93
N ILE A 70 -20.34 7.47 -3.49
CA ILE A 70 -19.63 7.74 -4.74
C ILE A 70 -20.27 6.89 -5.84
N PRO A 71 -21.01 7.50 -6.79
CA PRO A 71 -21.56 6.78 -7.93
C PRO A 71 -20.44 6.23 -8.82
N LYS A 72 -20.71 5.12 -9.52
CA LYS A 72 -19.78 4.60 -10.54
C LYS A 72 -19.62 5.62 -11.66
N ILE A 73 -18.37 5.81 -12.09
CA ILE A 73 -17.98 6.63 -13.26
C ILE A 73 -18.20 5.81 -14.53
#